data_AF-A0A246WT25-F1
#
_entry.id   AF-A0A246WT25-F1
#
_cell.length_a   1.000
_cell.length_b   1.000
_cell.length_c   1.000
_cell.angle_alpha   90.00
_cell.angle_beta   90.00
_cell.angle_gamma   90.00
#
_symmetry.space_group_name_H-M   'P 1'
#
loop_
_entity.id
_entity.type
_entity.pdbx_description
1 polymer ?
#
loop_
_entity_poly.entity_id
_entity_poly.type
_entity_poly.pdbx_seq_one_letter_code
_entity_poly.pdbx_strand_id
1 'polypeptide(L)'
;MLAGSVAAILAPELFAQKLVPVRLMVVRRLGLAPTNQCVAPCIRGSIYDLSTQAAPLDQTVLPLLKTLVPICDVIERPWKGNQANVSSIPKGIYTASVRTDASKPWMKSLDQKWRLELGGTAPRSAIQFHYGMDVSWSEGCFIVGTLLQKGDASGITTRYCKLENGEAAIAALRAVVMANGRDPKNITIGVADDSDLFPGMRPSEPC
;
A
#
# COMPACT_ATOMS: atom_id res chain seq x y z
N MET A 1 -13.31 1.87 72.59
CA MET A 1 -12.80 1.10 71.43
C MET A 1 -13.28 1.81 70.18
N LEU A 2 -12.39 2.55 69.51
CA LEU A 2 -12.70 3.27 68.27
C LEU A 2 -12.29 2.39 67.10
N ALA A 3 -13.28 1.84 66.38
CA ALA A 3 -13.06 1.06 65.17
C ALA A 3 -12.76 2.01 64.01
N GLY A 4 -11.51 2.02 63.56
CA GLY A 4 -11.09 2.73 62.35
C GLY A 4 -11.46 1.91 61.11
N SER A 5 -12.39 2.40 60.30
CA SER A 5 -12.64 1.88 58.96
C SER A 5 -11.55 2.39 58.01
N VAL A 6 -10.72 1.47 57.52
CA VAL A 6 -9.79 1.72 56.42
C VAL A 6 -10.57 1.59 55.12
N ALA A 7 -10.84 2.71 54.45
CA ALA A 7 -11.40 2.71 53.12
C ALA A 7 -10.33 2.20 52.14
N ALA A 8 -10.55 1.03 51.55
CA ALA A 8 -9.74 0.50 50.47
C ALA A 8 -9.95 1.35 49.21
N ILE A 9 -8.95 2.14 48.83
CA ILE A 9 -8.92 2.84 47.55
C ILE A 9 -8.66 1.78 46.47
N LEU A 10 -9.71 1.37 45.76
CA LEU A 10 -9.60 0.54 44.56
C LEU A 10 -8.88 1.35 43.49
N ALA A 11 -7.65 0.93 43.15
CA ALA A 11 -6.93 1.48 42.02
C ALA A 11 -7.72 1.19 40.73
N PRO A 12 -7.92 2.16 39.83
CA PRO A 12 -8.59 1.92 38.57
C PRO A 12 -7.74 0.95 37.75
N GLU A 13 -8.32 -0.19 37.36
CA GLU A 13 -7.72 -1.05 36.36
C GLU A 13 -7.54 -0.25 35.08
N LEU A 14 -6.28 0.05 34.74
CA LEU A 14 -5.91 0.57 33.43
C LEU A 14 -6.22 -0.53 32.41
N PHE A 15 -7.44 -0.49 31.85
CA PHE A 15 -7.81 -1.35 30.74
C PHE A 15 -6.78 -1.15 29.61
N ALA A 16 -5.96 -2.18 29.37
CA ALA A 16 -5.04 -2.18 28.24
C ALA A 16 -5.88 -2.03 26.96
N GLN A 17 -5.81 -0.85 26.34
CA GLN A 17 -6.57 -0.58 25.12
C GLN A 17 -6.11 -1.56 24.04
N LYS A 18 -7.03 -2.43 23.61
CA LYS A 18 -6.76 -3.40 22.54
C LYS A 18 -6.46 -2.63 21.25
N LEU A 19 -5.26 -2.83 20.71
CA LEU A 19 -4.87 -2.22 19.45
C LEU A 19 -5.67 -2.80 18.28
N VAL A 20 -6.02 -1.95 17.32
CA VAL A 20 -6.78 -2.30 16.13
C VAL A 20 -5.81 -2.70 15.01
N PRO A 21 -5.99 -3.85 14.34
CA PRO A 21 -5.16 -4.25 13.21
C PRO A 21 -5.12 -3.21 12.09
N VAL A 22 -3.97 -3.10 11.43
CA VAL A 22 -3.80 -2.24 10.25
C VAL A 22 -4.29 -3.00 9.01
N ARG A 23 -5.19 -2.40 8.24
CA ARG A 23 -5.82 -3.00 7.07
C ARG A 23 -5.74 -2.01 5.93
N LEU A 24 -4.93 -2.32 4.92
CA LEU A 24 -4.72 -1.46 3.77
C LEU A 24 -5.28 -2.13 2.52
N MET A 25 -5.71 -1.32 1.57
CA MET A 25 -6.14 -1.79 0.25
C MET A 25 -5.39 -1.05 -0.84
N VAL A 26 -4.69 -1.80 -1.69
CA VAL A 26 -4.11 -1.29 -2.92
C VAL A 26 -5.07 -1.61 -4.06
N VAL A 27 -5.44 -0.57 -4.79
CA VAL A 27 -6.22 -0.73 -6.02
C VAL A 27 -5.39 -0.30 -7.21
N ARG A 28 -5.10 -1.26 -8.07
CA ARG A 28 -4.42 -1.06 -9.34
C ARG A 28 -5.40 -0.52 -10.37
N ARG A 29 -4.99 0.56 -11.04
CA ARG A 29 -5.65 1.13 -12.21
C ARG A 29 -5.11 0.41 -13.45
N LEU A 30 -6.00 -0.14 -14.27
CA LEU A 30 -5.65 -0.56 -15.62
C LEU A 30 -5.16 0.69 -16.39
N GLY A 31 -4.08 0.53 -17.15
CA GLY A 31 -3.37 1.69 -17.66
C GLY A 31 -4.14 2.53 -18.67
N LEU A 32 -3.58 3.70 -19.02
CA LEU A 32 -4.16 4.55 -20.06
C LEU A 32 -4.35 3.70 -21.34
N ALA A 33 -5.59 3.62 -21.81
CA ALA A 33 -5.89 3.07 -23.11
C ALA A 33 -4.96 3.72 -24.16
N PRO A 34 -4.33 2.92 -25.05
CA PRO A 34 -4.71 1.55 -25.40
C PRO A 34 -3.96 0.45 -24.63
N THR A 35 -3.16 0.77 -23.61
CA THR A 35 -2.26 -0.24 -23.02
C THR A 35 -2.91 -0.99 -21.84
N ASN A 36 -3.21 -2.28 -22.04
CA ASN A 36 -3.55 -3.20 -20.94
C ASN A 36 -2.34 -3.39 -20.00
N GLN A 37 -2.49 -4.03 -18.83
CA GLN A 37 -1.39 -4.25 -17.88
C GLN A 37 -0.19 -5.05 -18.47
N CYS A 38 -0.38 -5.77 -19.58
CA CYS A 38 0.68 -6.51 -20.28
C CYS A 38 1.56 -5.60 -21.16
N VAL A 39 1.01 -4.49 -21.68
CA VAL A 39 1.75 -3.55 -22.55
C VAL A 39 1.97 -2.17 -21.93
N ALA A 40 1.34 -1.88 -20.79
CA ALA A 40 1.60 -0.66 -20.04
C ALA A 40 3.05 -0.68 -19.53
N PRO A 41 3.79 0.44 -19.58
CA PRO A 41 5.18 0.46 -19.10
C PRO A 41 5.28 0.30 -17.57
N CYS A 42 4.16 0.44 -16.84
CA CYS A 42 3.99 0.14 -15.43
C CYS A 42 2.50 0.03 -15.09
N ILE A 43 2.20 -0.54 -13.93
CA ILE A 43 0.87 -0.50 -13.31
C ILE A 43 0.83 0.72 -12.38
N ARG A 44 -0.27 1.45 -12.36
CA ARG A 44 -0.52 2.57 -11.43
C ARG A 44 -1.56 2.14 -10.41
N GLY A 45 -1.60 2.76 -9.24
CA GLY A 45 -2.62 2.46 -8.25
C GLY A 45 -2.66 3.47 -7.11
N SER A 46 -3.50 3.20 -6.12
CA SER A 46 -3.58 3.99 -4.89
C SER A 46 -3.80 3.09 -3.68
N ILE A 47 -3.37 3.58 -2.51
CA ILE A 47 -3.50 2.87 -1.21
C ILE A 47 -4.60 3.55 -0.39
N TYR A 48 -5.46 2.76 0.24
CA TYR A 48 -6.54 3.20 1.11
C TYR A 48 -6.42 2.58 2.51
N ASP A 49 -6.81 3.31 3.56
CA ASP A 49 -6.97 2.79 4.92
C ASP A 49 -8.38 2.18 5.08
N LEU A 50 -8.44 0.90 5.43
CA LEU A 50 -9.67 0.16 5.74
C LEU A 50 -9.71 -0.37 7.18
N SER A 51 -8.82 0.10 8.05
CA SER A 51 -8.73 -0.39 9.43
C SER A 51 -9.94 -0.08 10.31
N THR A 52 -10.77 0.90 9.94
CA THR A 52 -12.03 1.21 10.66
C THR A 52 -13.27 0.61 10.00
N GLN A 53 -13.10 -0.02 8.85
CA GLN A 53 -14.17 -0.50 8.00
C GLN A 53 -14.26 -2.01 8.17
N ALA A 54 -15.43 -2.55 8.45
CA ALA A 54 -15.67 -4.00 8.48
C ALA A 54 -15.86 -4.57 7.05
N ALA A 55 -15.02 -4.15 6.10
CA ALA A 55 -15.07 -4.58 4.71
C ALA A 55 -14.00 -5.62 4.39
N PRO A 56 -14.20 -6.55 3.44
CA PRO A 56 -13.16 -7.46 2.99
C PRO A 56 -12.02 -6.70 2.27
N LEU A 57 -10.85 -7.34 2.15
CA LEU A 57 -9.67 -6.81 1.47
C LEU A 57 -9.55 -7.37 0.05
N ASP A 58 -10.64 -7.27 -0.71
CA ASP A 58 -10.75 -7.73 -2.09
C ASP A 58 -11.56 -6.76 -2.95
N GLN A 59 -11.79 -7.10 -4.22
CA GLN A 59 -12.49 -6.25 -5.19
C GLN A 59 -13.93 -5.87 -4.79
N THR A 60 -14.57 -6.57 -3.84
CA THR A 60 -15.92 -6.23 -3.40
C THR A 60 -15.98 -4.90 -2.63
N VAL A 61 -14.83 -4.39 -2.16
CA VAL A 61 -14.75 -3.10 -1.47
C VAL A 61 -14.67 -1.89 -2.42
N LEU A 62 -14.49 -2.11 -3.73
CA LEU A 62 -14.31 -1.02 -4.71
C LEU A 62 -15.40 0.06 -4.65
N PRO A 63 -16.71 -0.25 -4.50
CA PRO A 63 -17.74 0.79 -4.37
C PRO A 63 -17.53 1.70 -3.15
N LEU A 64 -17.05 1.15 -2.03
CA LEU A 64 -16.75 1.92 -0.82
C LEU A 64 -15.56 2.85 -1.04
N LEU A 65 -14.52 2.40 -1.76
CA LEU A 65 -13.32 3.21 -1.96
C LEU A 65 -13.57 4.49 -2.78
N LYS A 66 -14.65 4.53 -3.58
CA LYS A 66 -15.07 5.73 -4.33
C LYS A 66 -15.40 6.92 -3.44
N THR A 67 -15.72 6.69 -2.16
CA THR A 67 -16.01 7.75 -1.18
C THR A 67 -14.84 8.03 -0.24
N LEU A 68 -13.74 7.29 -0.36
CA LEU A 68 -12.55 7.44 0.47
C LEU A 68 -11.46 8.22 -0.26
N VAL A 69 -10.69 8.98 0.51
CA VAL A 69 -9.49 9.65 0.01
C VAL A 69 -8.33 8.66 0.08
N PRO A 70 -7.58 8.43 -1.02
CA PRO A 70 -6.40 7.58 -0.96
C PRO A 70 -5.31 8.23 -0.08
N ILE A 71 -4.56 7.41 0.65
CA ILE A 71 -3.41 7.83 1.44
C ILE A 71 -2.32 8.40 0.52
N CYS A 72 -2.04 7.66 -0.56
CA CYS A 72 -1.03 7.97 -1.56
C CYS A 72 -1.26 7.13 -2.82
N ASP A 73 -0.48 7.42 -3.85
CA ASP A 73 -0.45 6.62 -5.07
C ASP A 73 0.77 5.67 -5.10
N VAL A 74 0.67 4.68 -5.99
CA VAL A 74 1.74 3.73 -6.27
C VAL A 74 1.95 3.51 -7.76
N ILE A 75 3.17 3.09 -8.11
CA ILE A 75 3.45 2.38 -9.36
C ILE A 75 4.12 1.05 -9.09
N GLU A 76 3.94 0.10 -10.00
CA GLU A 76 4.51 -1.24 -9.97
C GLU A 76 4.97 -1.63 -11.38
N ARG A 77 5.83 -2.64 -11.48
CA ARG A 77 6.16 -3.23 -12.78
C ARG A 77 4.92 -3.84 -13.46
N PRO A 78 4.93 -4.00 -14.79
CA PRO A 78 3.90 -4.75 -15.51
C PRO A 78 3.82 -6.21 -15.04
N TRP A 79 2.68 -6.85 -15.29
CA TRP A 79 2.56 -8.29 -15.03
C TRP A 79 3.39 -9.10 -16.02
N LYS A 80 4.19 -10.03 -15.51
CA LYS A 80 5.00 -10.97 -16.29
C LYS A 80 4.94 -12.37 -15.67
N GLY A 81 3.73 -12.88 -15.43
CA GLY A 81 3.53 -14.24 -14.92
C GLY A 81 4.15 -14.49 -13.54
N ASN A 82 4.11 -13.49 -12.64
CA ASN A 82 4.75 -13.54 -11.32
C ASN A 82 6.27 -13.81 -11.35
N GLN A 83 6.97 -13.53 -12.46
CA GLN A 83 8.42 -13.68 -12.53
C GLN A 83 9.13 -12.75 -11.53
N ALA A 84 10.13 -13.31 -10.83
CA ALA A 84 10.93 -12.55 -9.86
C ALA A 84 11.63 -11.36 -10.53
N ASN A 85 11.76 -10.26 -9.78
CA ASN A 85 12.47 -9.03 -10.16
C ASN A 85 11.90 -8.22 -11.33
N VAL A 86 10.92 -8.76 -12.08
CA VAL A 86 10.41 -8.13 -13.31
C VAL A 86 8.90 -8.02 -13.40
N SER A 87 8.16 -8.70 -12.51
CA SER A 87 6.68 -8.73 -12.51
C SER A 87 6.09 -7.96 -11.33
N SER A 88 4.89 -7.41 -11.50
CA SER A 88 3.98 -7.17 -10.38
C SER A 88 3.65 -8.46 -9.63
N ILE A 89 3.20 -8.36 -8.37
CA ILE A 89 2.69 -9.50 -7.61
C ILE A 89 1.25 -9.86 -8.02
N PRO A 90 0.79 -11.10 -7.78
CA PRO A 90 -0.61 -11.45 -7.98
C PRO A 90 -1.55 -10.57 -7.15
N LYS A 91 -2.81 -10.51 -7.54
CA LYS A 91 -3.86 -10.02 -6.64
C LYS A 91 -4.02 -10.99 -5.46
N GLY A 92 -4.45 -10.48 -4.31
CA GLY A 92 -4.62 -11.30 -3.12
C GLY A 92 -4.49 -10.50 -1.84
N ILE A 93 -4.45 -11.23 -0.73
CA ILE A 93 -4.31 -10.67 0.61
C ILE A 93 -2.97 -11.12 1.17
N TYR A 94 -2.19 -10.17 1.65
CA TYR A 94 -0.84 -10.38 2.15
C TYR A 94 -0.74 -9.86 3.58
N THR A 95 0.04 -10.54 4.42
CA THR A 95 0.52 -9.94 5.67
C THR A 95 1.61 -8.93 5.36
N ALA A 96 1.87 -7.99 6.25
CA ALA A 96 2.99 -7.07 6.09
C ALA A 96 3.70 -6.78 7.41
N SER A 97 4.95 -6.35 7.31
CA SER A 97 5.77 -5.91 8.43
C SER A 97 6.47 -4.60 8.14
N VAL A 98 6.65 -3.77 9.17
CA VAL A 98 7.40 -2.52 9.05
C VAL A 98 8.90 -2.80 9.03
N ARG A 99 9.60 -2.18 8.08
CA ARG A 99 11.06 -2.16 7.97
C ARG A 99 11.57 -0.74 8.11
N THR A 100 12.68 -0.55 8.82
CA THR A 100 13.33 0.76 9.02
C THR A 100 14.84 0.72 8.87
N ASP A 101 15.39 -0.42 8.45
CA ASP A 101 16.81 -0.59 8.21
C ASP A 101 17.29 0.24 7.00
N ALA A 102 18.47 0.84 7.10
CA ALA A 102 19.08 1.61 6.02
C ALA A 102 19.94 0.70 5.14
N SER A 103 19.30 -0.16 4.33
CA SER A 103 20.00 -1.17 3.53
C SER A 103 20.66 -0.62 2.25
N LYS A 104 20.41 0.64 1.88
CA LYS A 104 20.98 1.30 0.70
C LYS A 104 21.58 2.66 1.03
N PRO A 105 22.69 3.08 0.38
CA PRO A 105 23.35 4.37 0.65
C PRO A 105 22.47 5.61 0.42
N TRP A 106 21.45 5.50 -0.43
CA TRP A 106 20.52 6.61 -0.70
C TRP A 106 19.48 6.80 0.40
N MET A 107 19.33 5.87 1.35
CA MET A 107 18.34 5.93 2.43
C MET A 107 18.81 6.84 3.56
N LYS A 108 18.74 8.15 3.34
CA LYS A 108 19.28 9.18 4.25
C LYS A 108 18.25 9.65 5.27
N SER A 109 16.98 9.81 4.86
CA SER A 109 15.89 10.25 5.73
C SER A 109 15.15 9.07 6.40
N LEU A 110 14.29 9.38 7.38
CA LEU A 110 13.40 8.38 7.99
C LEU A 110 12.47 7.77 6.95
N ASP A 111 11.86 8.60 6.10
CA ASP A 111 10.86 8.15 5.12
C ASP A 111 11.50 7.37 3.96
N GLN A 112 12.78 7.59 3.65
CA GLN A 112 13.50 6.74 2.71
C GLN A 112 13.87 5.36 3.29
N LYS A 113 14.03 5.27 4.62
CA LYS A 113 14.33 4.01 5.33
C LYS A 113 13.06 3.21 5.65
N TRP A 114 11.94 3.89 5.86
CA TRP A 114 10.69 3.26 6.25
C TRP A 114 10.01 2.56 5.06
N ARG A 115 9.63 1.30 5.25
CA ARG A 115 9.02 0.46 4.20
C ARG A 115 8.01 -0.51 4.83
N LEU A 116 7.03 -0.95 4.05
CA LEU A 116 6.22 -2.12 4.38
C LEU A 116 6.69 -3.29 3.53
N GLU A 117 7.10 -4.39 4.15
CA GLU A 117 7.46 -5.62 3.44
C GLU A 117 6.32 -6.64 3.53
N LEU A 118 5.92 -7.17 2.38
CA LEU A 118 4.87 -8.17 2.25
C LEU A 118 5.37 -9.57 2.62
N GLY A 119 4.56 -10.28 3.40
CA GLY A 119 4.67 -11.72 3.64
C GLY A 119 3.77 -12.52 2.71
N GLY A 120 4.01 -13.83 2.60
CA GLY A 120 3.17 -14.72 1.79
C GLY A 120 3.33 -14.56 0.27
N THR A 121 4.46 -13.99 -0.19
CA THR A 121 4.69 -13.67 -1.62
C THR A 121 5.38 -14.79 -2.41
N ALA A 122 5.44 -16.02 -1.88
CA ALA A 122 6.15 -17.13 -2.52
C ALA A 122 5.69 -17.34 -3.98
N PRO A 123 6.62 -17.65 -4.92
CA PRO A 123 8.03 -17.97 -4.70
C PRO A 123 8.95 -16.75 -4.50
N ARG A 124 8.39 -15.53 -4.46
CA ARG A 124 9.14 -14.28 -4.32
C ARG A 124 9.26 -13.87 -2.85
N SER A 125 10.22 -12.98 -2.57
CA SER A 125 10.44 -12.38 -1.26
C SER A 125 10.79 -10.90 -1.42
N ALA A 126 10.87 -10.18 -0.29
CA ALA A 126 11.29 -8.79 -0.22
C ALA A 126 10.47 -7.82 -1.10
N ILE A 127 9.19 -8.14 -1.35
CA ILE A 127 8.28 -7.22 -2.04
C ILE A 127 7.84 -6.16 -1.05
N GLN A 128 8.07 -4.90 -1.40
CA GLN A 128 7.92 -3.79 -0.46
C GLN A 128 7.10 -2.64 -1.05
N PHE A 129 6.48 -1.86 -0.16
CA PHE A 129 6.07 -0.49 -0.42
C PHE A 129 7.19 0.42 0.05
N HIS A 130 7.82 1.14 -0.86
CA HIS A 130 8.95 1.99 -0.51
C HIS A 130 9.04 3.26 -1.37
N TYR A 131 9.84 4.20 -0.86
CA TYR A 131 10.23 5.40 -1.58
C TYR A 131 10.91 5.06 -2.92
N GLY A 132 10.58 5.82 -3.96
CA GLY A 132 11.30 5.87 -5.22
C GLY A 132 10.68 6.90 -6.15
N MET A 133 11.27 7.06 -7.33
CA MET A 133 10.85 8.10 -8.28
C MET A 133 10.20 7.54 -9.55
N ASP A 134 10.53 6.30 -9.93
CA ASP A 134 10.02 5.67 -11.13
C ASP A 134 10.10 4.13 -11.07
N VAL A 135 9.61 3.46 -12.10
CA VAL A 135 9.57 1.99 -12.17
C VAL A 135 10.96 1.32 -12.16
N SER A 136 12.04 2.03 -12.51
CA SER A 136 13.40 1.48 -12.45
C SER A 136 13.88 1.22 -11.02
N TRP A 137 13.23 1.85 -10.03
CA TRP A 137 13.47 1.63 -8.61
C TRP A 137 12.78 0.37 -8.07
N SER A 138 11.98 -0.30 -8.90
CA SER A 138 11.23 -1.49 -8.53
C SER A 138 11.87 -2.73 -9.13
N GLU A 139 11.94 -3.81 -8.35
CA GLU A 139 12.11 -5.19 -8.83
C GLU A 139 10.80 -5.98 -8.63
N GLY A 140 9.69 -5.27 -8.82
CA GLY A 140 8.33 -5.72 -8.54
C GLY A 140 7.80 -5.34 -7.15
N CYS A 141 8.46 -4.39 -6.50
CA CYS A 141 7.94 -3.61 -5.38
C CYS A 141 6.92 -2.56 -5.84
N PHE A 142 6.14 -2.03 -4.90
CA PHE A 142 5.34 -0.83 -5.07
C PHE A 142 6.18 0.40 -4.73
N ILE A 143 6.36 1.27 -5.71
CA ILE A 143 6.97 2.57 -5.49
C ILE A 143 5.87 3.54 -5.07
N VAL A 144 6.06 4.23 -3.95
CA VAL A 144 5.04 5.08 -3.31
C VAL A 144 5.34 6.56 -3.58
N GLY A 145 4.30 7.33 -3.90
CA GLY A 145 4.41 8.76 -4.17
C GLY A 145 3.07 9.41 -4.49
N THR A 146 3.13 10.56 -5.14
CA THR A 146 1.99 11.19 -5.82
C THR A 146 2.14 10.96 -7.31
N LEU A 147 1.10 10.43 -7.96
CA LEU A 147 1.13 10.26 -9.42
C LEU A 147 1.22 11.61 -10.09
N LEU A 148 2.21 11.73 -10.96
CA LEU A 148 2.24 12.81 -11.92
C LEU A 148 1.02 12.69 -12.84
N GLN A 149 0.08 13.63 -12.66
CA GLN A 149 -1.10 13.73 -13.50
C GLN A 149 -0.73 14.08 -14.95
N LYS A 150 -1.68 13.80 -15.85
CA LYS A 150 -1.56 14.01 -17.29
C LYS A 150 -1.30 15.50 -17.57
N GLY A 151 -0.04 15.86 -17.80
CA GLY A 151 0.29 17.08 -18.52
C GLY A 151 -0.11 16.91 -19.99
N ASP A 152 -0.74 17.94 -20.54
CA ASP A 152 -1.42 18.02 -21.81
C ASP A 152 -0.72 17.30 -22.98
N ALA A 153 -1.48 16.43 -23.64
CA ALA A 153 -1.40 15.93 -25.03
C ALA A 153 -0.07 15.50 -25.70
N SER A 154 1.12 15.65 -25.13
CA SER A 154 2.40 15.34 -25.81
C SER A 154 3.40 14.49 -25.02
N GLY A 155 3.09 14.12 -23.76
CA GLY A 155 4.04 13.47 -22.85
C GLY A 155 3.54 12.25 -22.07
N ILE A 156 2.45 11.60 -22.53
CA ILE A 156 1.84 10.46 -21.83
C ILE A 156 2.87 9.39 -21.47
N THR A 157 3.86 9.12 -22.33
CA THR A 157 4.86 8.05 -22.12
C THR A 157 5.97 8.41 -21.13
N THR A 158 6.41 9.66 -21.05
CA THR A 158 7.59 10.04 -20.24
C THR A 158 7.29 10.21 -18.76
N ARG A 159 6.05 10.53 -18.40
CA ARG A 159 5.61 10.72 -17.00
C ARG A 159 4.75 9.56 -16.49
N TYR A 160 4.41 8.60 -17.35
CA TYR A 160 3.51 7.50 -16.96
C TYR A 160 4.03 6.72 -15.76
N CYS A 161 5.31 6.38 -15.74
CA CYS A 161 5.90 5.57 -14.69
C CYS A 161 6.75 6.39 -13.73
N LYS A 162 6.34 7.64 -13.47
CA LYS A 162 7.03 8.54 -12.55
C LYS A 162 6.11 9.00 -11.42
N LEU A 163 6.71 9.19 -10.26
CA LEU A 163 6.08 9.70 -9.04
C LEU A 163 6.85 10.92 -8.56
N GLU A 164 6.15 11.80 -7.86
CA GLU A 164 6.73 12.92 -7.11
C GLU A 164 6.35 12.79 -5.63
N ASN A 165 6.93 13.63 -4.77
CA ASN A 165 6.59 13.70 -3.34
C ASN A 165 6.66 12.37 -2.58
N GLY A 166 7.59 11.48 -2.96
CA GLY A 166 7.72 10.13 -2.38
C GLY A 166 7.89 10.12 -0.86
N GLU A 167 8.68 11.04 -0.29
CA GLU A 167 8.87 11.11 1.17
C GLU A 167 7.58 11.51 1.89
N ALA A 168 6.83 12.49 1.37
CA ALA A 168 5.56 12.90 1.94
C ALA A 168 4.52 11.77 1.86
N ALA A 169 4.51 11.02 0.76
CA ALA A 169 3.63 9.86 0.59
C ALA A 169 3.97 8.72 1.56
N ILE A 170 5.26 8.41 1.75
CA ILE A 170 5.69 7.45 2.78
C ILE A 170 5.36 7.96 4.19
N ALA A 171 5.55 9.25 4.47
CA ALA A 171 5.19 9.83 5.77
C ALA A 171 3.67 9.69 6.04
N ALA A 172 2.82 9.90 5.05
CA ALA A 172 1.38 9.70 5.16
C ALA A 172 1.02 8.23 5.42
N LEU A 173 1.61 7.30 4.68
CA LEU A 173 1.42 5.86 4.89
C LEU A 173 1.89 5.41 6.27
N ARG A 174 3.07 5.88 6.70
CA ARG A 174 3.61 5.64 8.03
C ARG A 174 2.71 6.20 9.12
N ALA A 175 2.14 7.40 8.94
CA ALA A 175 1.23 8.00 9.91
C ALA A 175 -0.02 7.14 10.13
N VAL A 176 -0.59 6.56 9.07
CA VAL A 176 -1.73 5.63 9.16
C VAL A 176 -1.35 4.36 9.91
N VAL A 177 -0.24 3.72 9.53
CA VAL A 177 0.21 2.44 10.13
C VAL A 177 0.58 2.60 11.60
N MET A 178 1.20 3.73 11.95
CA MET A 178 1.74 4.00 13.29
C MET A 178 0.79 4.84 14.16
N ALA A 179 -0.44 5.11 13.72
CA ALA A 179 -1.39 5.93 14.46
C ALA A 179 -1.70 5.34 15.85
N ASN A 180 -1.97 6.20 16.83
CA ASN A 180 -2.35 5.77 18.17
C ASN A 180 -3.58 4.84 18.12
N GLY A 181 -3.49 3.71 18.82
CA GLY A 181 -4.54 2.68 18.81
C GLY A 181 -4.47 1.69 17.65
N ARG A 182 -3.50 1.81 16.73
CA ARG A 182 -3.20 0.80 15.70
C ARG A 182 -2.17 -0.23 16.18
N ASP A 183 -2.24 -1.44 15.63
CA ASP A 183 -1.25 -2.49 15.82
C ASP A 183 -0.33 -2.62 14.59
N PRO A 184 0.86 -2.00 14.58
CA PRO A 184 1.79 -2.10 13.45
C PRO A 184 2.45 -3.49 13.34
N LYS A 185 2.19 -4.42 14.28
CA LYS A 185 2.62 -5.82 14.19
C LYS A 185 1.57 -6.71 13.52
N ASN A 186 0.36 -6.20 13.32
CA ASN A 186 -0.75 -6.91 12.67
C ASN A 186 -1.25 -6.10 11.47
N ILE A 187 -0.51 -6.17 10.37
CA ILE A 187 -0.81 -5.48 9.13
C ILE A 187 -1.26 -6.49 8.07
N THR A 188 -2.39 -6.20 7.43
CA THR A 188 -2.88 -6.95 6.27
C THR A 188 -3.13 -6.00 5.11
N ILE A 189 -2.70 -6.39 3.91
CA ILE A 189 -2.80 -5.58 2.69
C ILE A 189 -3.53 -6.39 1.62
N GLY A 190 -4.67 -5.89 1.18
CA GLY A 190 -5.35 -6.39 -0.01
C GLY A 190 -4.78 -5.75 -1.27
N VAL A 191 -4.63 -6.53 -2.33
CA VAL A 191 -4.24 -6.07 -3.66
C VAL A 191 -5.32 -6.52 -4.62
N ALA A 192 -6.02 -5.55 -5.22
CA ALA A 192 -7.00 -5.81 -6.26
C ALA A 192 -6.77 -4.92 -7.49
N ASP A 193 -7.38 -5.35 -8.58
CA ASP A 193 -7.51 -4.57 -9.79
C ASP A 193 -8.93 -4.01 -9.85
N ASP A 194 -9.08 -2.80 -10.36
CA ASP A 194 -10.40 -2.26 -10.70
C ASP A 194 -10.69 -2.49 -12.19
N SER A 195 -11.59 -3.43 -12.49
CA SER A 195 -12.07 -3.73 -13.84
C SER A 195 -13.33 -2.94 -14.24
N ASP A 196 -14.08 -2.38 -13.28
CA ASP A 196 -15.39 -1.76 -13.51
C ASP A 196 -15.31 -0.25 -13.75
N LEU A 197 -14.16 0.37 -13.49
CA LEU A 197 -13.87 1.73 -13.99
C LEU A 197 -13.60 1.76 -15.51
N PHE A 198 -13.45 0.60 -16.18
CA PHE A 198 -13.21 0.49 -17.63
C PHE A 198 -13.81 -0.77 -18.28
N PRO A 199 -15.14 -0.84 -18.43
CA PRO A 199 -15.80 -1.93 -19.16
C PRO A 199 -15.29 -2.05 -20.60
N GLY A 200 -14.87 -3.26 -21.01
CA GLY A 200 -14.43 -3.56 -22.38
C GLY A 200 -12.95 -3.91 -22.56
N MET A 201 -12.12 -3.73 -21.53
CA MET A 201 -10.68 -4.08 -21.57
C MET A 201 -10.41 -5.43 -20.90
N ARG A 202 -10.87 -6.53 -21.52
CA ARG A 202 -10.44 -7.88 -21.12
C ARG A 202 -9.04 -8.13 -21.67
N PRO A 203 -8.04 -8.48 -20.85
CA PRO A 203 -6.77 -8.97 -21.37
C PRO A 203 -7.03 -10.17 -22.29
N SER A 204 -6.60 -10.11 -23.54
CA SER A 204 -6.47 -11.32 -24.35
C SER A 204 -5.18 -12.00 -23.92
N GLU A 205 -5.30 -13.24 -23.42
CA GLU A 205 -4.17 -14.11 -23.20
C GLU A 205 -3.38 -14.36 -24.51
N PRO A 206 -2.10 -14.78 -24.41
CA PRO A 206 -1.32 -14.88 -23.18
C PRO A 206 -0.50 -13.59 -23.05
N CYS A 207 -0.66 -12.81 -21.99
CA CYS A 207 0.24 -13.07 -20.88
C CYS A 207 0.19 -14.55 -20.44
#